data_AF-A0A2N7Q872-F1
#
_entry.id   AF-A0A2N7Q872-F1
#
_cell.length_a   1.000
_cell.length_b   1.000
_cell.length_c   1.000
_cell.angle_alpha   90.00
_cell.angle_beta   90.00
_cell.angle_gamma   90.00
#
_symmetry.space_group_name_H-M   'P 1'
#
loop_
_entity.id
_entity.type
_entity.pdbx_description
1 polymer ?
#
loop_
_entity_poly.entity_id
_entity_poly.type
_entity_poly.pdbx_seq_one_letter_code
_entity_poly.pdbx_strand_id
1 'polypeptide(L)'
;KNYRFFFQFLPLNRKFLALVLYPQLQYLENTLKVYLGTAKEGKKRPCIFWKVSEDSKEFFKLVFLTQSKKTSVFINLKMCYEKEKRCGRGFVFYPNAFVFETPDKGPLAIKIKDKELLGEFINCGACEDLEVLEELKAKEF
;
A
#
# COMPACT_ATOMS: atom_id res chain seq x y z
N LYS A 1 -10.96 2.59 -16.90
CA LYS A 1 -10.21 3.82 -16.57
C LYS A 1 -8.72 3.47 -16.56
N ASN A 2 -7.89 4.26 -17.23
CA ASN A 2 -6.47 4.02 -17.53
C ASN A 2 -5.55 4.06 -16.28
N TYR A 3 -5.76 3.17 -15.30
CA TYR A 3 -4.93 3.12 -14.09
C TYR A 3 -3.48 2.69 -14.38
N ARG A 4 -3.24 1.93 -15.46
CA ARG A 4 -1.90 1.50 -15.90
C ARG A 4 -0.92 2.65 -16.16
N PHE A 5 -1.41 3.81 -16.64
CA PHE A 5 -0.53 4.95 -16.95
C PHE A 5 -0.07 5.71 -15.70
N PHE A 6 -0.82 5.67 -14.60
CA PHE A 6 -0.48 6.43 -13.40
C PHE A 6 0.85 5.93 -12.79
N PHE A 7 1.05 4.61 -12.74
CA PHE A 7 2.24 4.02 -12.12
C PHE A 7 3.54 4.30 -12.87
N GLN A 8 3.45 4.58 -14.18
CA GLN A 8 4.62 4.86 -15.01
C GLN A 8 5.24 6.23 -14.71
N PHE A 9 4.43 7.21 -14.29
CA PHE A 9 4.86 8.60 -14.06
C PHE A 9 4.83 8.99 -12.59
N LEU A 10 4.90 8.01 -11.68
CA LEU A 10 4.97 8.28 -10.26
C LEU A 10 6.25 9.05 -9.92
N PRO A 11 6.14 10.22 -9.26
CA PRO A 11 7.31 10.92 -8.78
C PRO A 11 8.05 10.08 -7.75
N LEU A 12 9.38 10.14 -7.80
CA LEU A 12 10.25 9.41 -6.88
C LEU A 12 10.00 9.85 -5.44
N ASN A 13 10.01 8.89 -4.51
CA ASN A 13 9.85 9.07 -3.06
C ASN A 13 8.53 9.69 -2.58
N ARG A 14 7.63 10.07 -3.50
CA ARG A 14 6.31 10.56 -3.13
C ARG A 14 5.38 9.40 -2.80
N LYS A 15 4.75 9.49 -1.63
CA LYS A 15 3.89 8.46 -1.07
C LYS A 15 2.43 8.69 -1.47
N PHE A 16 1.76 7.61 -1.83
CA PHE A 16 0.37 7.62 -2.26
C PHE A 16 -0.42 6.57 -1.52
N LEU A 17 -1.67 6.91 -1.17
CA LEU A 17 -2.65 5.97 -0.67
C LEU A 17 -3.29 5.26 -1.86
N ALA A 18 -3.34 3.93 -1.80
CA ALA A 18 -4.12 3.10 -2.70
C ALA A 18 -5.11 2.25 -1.93
N LEU A 19 -6.16 1.83 -2.62
CA LEU A 19 -7.05 0.76 -2.21
C LEU A 19 -6.83 -0.45 -3.11
N VAL A 20 -6.50 -1.59 -2.50
CA VAL A 20 -6.27 -2.86 -3.18
C VAL A 20 -7.50 -3.75 -2.97
N LEU A 21 -8.08 -4.23 -4.06
CA LEU A 21 -9.28 -5.06 -4.04
C LEU A 21 -8.94 -6.54 -3.83
N TYR A 22 -9.95 -7.32 -3.45
CA TYR A 22 -9.81 -8.74 -3.14
C TYR A 22 -9.06 -9.57 -4.19
N PRO A 23 -9.38 -9.51 -5.51
CA PRO A 23 -8.67 -10.31 -6.50
C PRO A 23 -7.17 -9.98 -6.57
N GLN A 24 -6.82 -8.68 -6.50
CA GLN A 24 -5.44 -8.24 -6.52
C GLN A 24 -4.71 -8.60 -5.22
N LEU A 25 -5.37 -8.51 -4.07
CA LEU A 25 -4.80 -8.95 -2.81
C LEU A 25 -4.46 -10.44 -2.85
N GLN A 26 -5.38 -11.29 -3.33
CA GLN A 26 -5.12 -12.73 -3.45
C GLN A 26 -3.97 -13.01 -4.40
N TYR A 27 -3.93 -12.32 -5.54
CA TYR A 27 -2.84 -12.44 -6.50
C TYR A 27 -1.48 -12.08 -5.89
N LEU A 28 -1.39 -10.96 -5.15
CA LEU A 28 -0.17 -10.59 -4.43
C LEU A 28 0.21 -11.60 -3.35
N GLU A 29 -0.75 -12.07 -2.56
CA GLU A 29 -0.54 -13.06 -1.49
C GLU A 29 0.05 -14.36 -2.06
N ASN A 30 -0.51 -14.83 -3.18
CA ASN A 30 -0.08 -16.05 -3.86
C ASN A 30 1.27 -15.91 -4.58
N THR A 31 1.53 -14.74 -5.19
CA THR A 31 2.77 -14.46 -5.94
C THR A 31 3.94 -14.23 -4.98
N LEU A 32 3.73 -13.40 -3.95
CA LEU A 32 4.78 -13.02 -3.01
C LEU A 32 4.95 -14.00 -1.84
N LYS A 33 4.04 -14.99 -1.70
CA LYS A 33 4.05 -15.95 -0.58
C LYS A 33 4.09 -15.25 0.79
N VAL A 34 3.28 -14.20 0.94
CA VAL A 34 3.09 -13.43 2.18
C VAL A 34 1.64 -13.51 2.61
N TYR A 35 1.33 -13.24 3.88
CA TYR A 35 -0.05 -13.10 4.34
C TYR A 35 -0.49 -11.64 4.27
N LEU A 36 -1.59 -11.35 3.57
CA LEU A 36 -2.30 -10.07 3.47
C LEU A 36 -3.72 -10.16 4.03
N GLY A 37 -4.13 -11.36 4.46
CA GLY A 37 -5.37 -11.64 5.14
C GLY A 37 -6.59 -11.68 4.24
N THR A 38 -6.48 -12.28 3.05
CA THR A 38 -7.61 -12.51 2.12
C THR A 38 -8.51 -13.70 2.48
N ALA A 39 -8.57 -14.09 3.75
CA ALA A 39 -9.44 -15.18 4.20
C ALA A 39 -10.96 -14.91 4.00
N LYS A 40 -11.36 -13.69 3.65
CA LYS A 40 -12.76 -13.30 3.41
C LYS A 40 -12.89 -12.64 2.04
N GLU A 41 -13.82 -13.16 1.23
CA GLU A 41 -14.18 -12.58 -0.06
C GLU A 41 -14.68 -11.13 0.08
N GLY A 42 -14.42 -10.31 -0.94
CA GLY A 42 -14.81 -8.89 -0.97
C GLY A 42 -13.95 -7.98 -0.09
N LYS A 43 -12.95 -8.52 0.64
CA LYS A 43 -12.04 -7.71 1.45
C LYS A 43 -11.25 -6.74 0.58
N LYS A 44 -11.19 -5.49 1.04
CA LYS A 44 -10.34 -4.44 0.46
C LYS A 44 -9.32 -4.02 1.50
N ARG A 45 -8.13 -3.61 1.05
CA ARG A 45 -7.09 -3.17 1.98
C ARG A 45 -6.45 -1.87 1.50
N PRO A 46 -6.40 -0.83 2.35
CA PRO A 46 -5.62 0.35 2.06
C PRO A 46 -4.12 0.02 2.12
N CYS A 47 -3.34 0.68 1.28
CA CYS A 47 -1.89 0.52 1.20
C CYS A 47 -1.25 1.88 0.92
N ILE A 48 -0.14 2.19 1.56
CA ILE A 48 0.74 3.27 1.12
C ILE A 48 1.77 2.68 0.15
N PHE A 49 1.95 3.32 -0.99
CA PHE A 49 2.94 2.92 -1.96
C PHE A 49 3.72 4.11 -2.50
N TRP A 50 4.99 3.87 -2.86
CA TRP A 50 5.84 4.87 -3.48
C TRP A 50 6.92 4.21 -4.32
N LYS A 51 7.42 4.98 -5.29
CA LYS A 51 8.54 4.61 -6.13
C LYS A 51 9.84 4.99 -5.43
N VAL A 52 10.83 4.11 -5.43
CA VAL A 52 12.19 4.35 -4.92
C VAL A 52 13.22 3.97 -5.97
N SER A 53 14.42 4.53 -5.86
CA SER A 53 15.58 4.14 -6.66
C SER A 53 16.70 3.69 -5.73
N GLU A 54 17.19 2.48 -5.96
CA GLU A 54 18.29 1.87 -5.20
C GLU A 54 19.25 1.26 -6.25
N ASP A 55 20.55 1.60 -6.19
CA ASP A 55 21.58 1.16 -7.14
C ASP A 55 21.19 1.36 -8.62
N SER A 56 20.64 2.54 -8.95
CA SER A 56 20.15 2.89 -10.30
C SER A 56 19.02 1.99 -10.83
N LYS A 57 18.39 1.18 -9.97
CA LYS A 57 17.21 0.38 -10.28
C LYS A 57 15.99 0.97 -9.61
N GLU A 58 14.87 0.93 -10.30
CA GLU A 58 13.59 1.41 -9.78
C GLU A 58 12.82 0.27 -9.12
N PHE A 59 12.24 0.57 -7.96
CA PHE A 59 11.38 -0.34 -7.21
C PHE A 59 10.15 0.39 -6.71
N PHE A 60 9.15 -0.37 -6.31
CA PHE A 60 8.01 0.13 -5.56
C PHE A 60 8.00 -0.47 -4.17
N LYS A 61 7.89 0.39 -3.15
CA LYS A 61 7.63 -0.01 -1.78
C LYS A 61 6.14 0.03 -1.52
N LEU A 62 5.63 -0.97 -0.82
CA LEU A 62 4.24 -1.17 -0.46
C LEU A 62 4.13 -1.44 1.03
N VAL A 63 3.29 -0.68 1.71
CA VAL A 63 2.98 -0.87 3.13
C VAL A 63 1.48 -0.96 3.29
N PHE A 64 1.00 -2.16 3.56
CA PHE A 64 -0.41 -2.40 3.77
C PHE A 64 -0.87 -1.84 5.12
N LEU A 65 -2.10 -1.35 5.17
CA LEU A 65 -2.68 -0.73 6.37
C LEU A 65 -3.81 -1.57 6.95
N THR A 66 -4.10 -1.31 8.22
CA THR A 66 -5.19 -1.90 8.99
C THR A 66 -5.75 -0.89 9.99
N GLN A 67 -6.99 -1.07 10.41
CA GLN A 67 -7.60 -0.30 11.50
C GLN A 67 -7.37 -0.96 12.88
N SER A 68 -6.94 -2.22 12.86
CA SER A 68 -6.63 -2.96 14.08
C SER A 68 -5.39 -2.35 14.72
N LYS A 69 -5.53 -1.86 15.96
CA LYS A 69 -4.44 -1.34 16.84
C LYS A 69 -3.41 -2.39 17.28
N LYS A 70 -3.24 -3.46 16.51
CA LYS A 70 -2.33 -4.56 16.86
C LYS A 70 -0.85 -4.20 16.70
N THR A 71 -0.55 -3.07 16.05
CA THR A 71 0.79 -2.69 15.62
C THR A 71 1.12 -1.31 16.17
N SER A 72 2.39 -1.07 16.49
CA SER A 72 2.86 0.21 17.07
C SER A 72 3.05 1.31 16.01
N VAL A 73 3.13 0.95 14.72
CA VAL A 73 3.40 1.91 13.65
C VAL A 73 2.10 2.57 13.21
N PHE A 74 1.84 3.73 13.80
CA PHE A 74 0.70 4.59 13.51
C PHE A 74 0.89 5.38 12.22
N ILE A 75 -0.20 5.52 11.46
CA ILE A 75 -0.26 6.27 10.20
C ILE A 75 -1.44 7.23 10.25
N ASN A 76 -1.15 8.53 10.12
CA ASN A 76 -2.15 9.58 10.09
C ASN A 76 -2.69 9.77 8.66
N LEU A 77 -3.84 9.17 8.36
CA LEU A 77 -4.47 9.30 7.05
C LEU A 77 -5.11 10.67 6.81
N LYS A 78 -5.14 11.60 7.79
CA LYS A 78 -5.59 12.98 7.53
C LYS A 78 -4.70 13.66 6.49
N MET A 79 -3.40 13.33 6.47
CA MET A 79 -2.41 13.86 5.54
C MET A 79 -2.46 13.21 4.15
N CYS A 80 -3.38 12.26 3.93
CA CYS A 80 -3.69 11.73 2.61
C CYS A 80 -4.83 12.53 1.96
N TYR A 81 -4.47 13.38 1.01
CA TYR A 81 -5.38 14.29 0.33
C TYR A 81 -6.26 13.56 -0.67
N GLU A 82 -7.47 14.09 -0.92
CA GLU A 82 -8.44 13.57 -1.90
C GLU A 82 -8.96 12.12 -1.71
N LYS A 83 -8.56 11.41 -0.64
CA LYS A 83 -8.98 10.01 -0.38
C LYS A 83 -10.48 9.79 -0.42
N GLU A 84 -11.26 10.67 0.19
CA GLU A 84 -12.73 10.57 0.18
C GLU A 84 -13.31 10.86 -1.20
N LYS A 85 -12.75 11.85 -1.91
CA LYS A 85 -13.17 12.21 -3.28
C LYS A 85 -12.90 11.09 -4.28
N ARG A 86 -11.76 10.42 -4.18
CA ARG A 86 -11.32 9.39 -5.14
C ARG A 86 -11.85 7.99 -4.79
N CYS A 87 -11.93 7.65 -3.50
CA CYS A 87 -12.21 6.29 -3.03
C CYS A 87 -13.37 6.19 -2.03
N GLY A 88 -13.88 7.30 -1.49
CA GLY A 88 -14.88 7.32 -0.41
C GLY A 88 -16.22 6.65 -0.74
N ARG A 89 -16.58 6.52 -2.02
CA ARG A 89 -17.80 5.79 -2.44
C ARG A 89 -17.73 4.28 -2.17
N GLY A 90 -16.52 3.70 -2.11
CA GLY A 90 -16.32 2.25 -2.02
C GLY A 90 -15.58 1.77 -0.79
N PHE A 91 -15.07 2.70 0.02
CA PHE A 91 -14.28 2.43 1.22
C PHE A 91 -14.19 3.68 2.10
N VAL A 92 -14.45 3.53 3.40
CA VAL A 92 -14.34 4.62 4.38
C VAL A 92 -12.94 4.59 5.00
N PHE A 93 -12.20 5.69 4.89
CA PHE A 93 -10.90 5.83 5.53
C PHE A 93 -11.06 6.47 6.90
N TYR A 94 -10.70 5.72 7.95
CA TYR A 94 -10.57 6.32 9.27
C TYR A 94 -9.32 7.19 9.32
N PRO A 95 -9.32 8.30 10.07
CA PRO A 95 -8.16 9.19 10.19
C PRO A 95 -6.91 8.48 10.71
N ASN A 96 -7.12 7.45 11.53
CA ASN A 96 -6.09 6.68 12.20
C ASN A 96 -6.00 5.30 11.55
N ALA A 97 -4.83 4.97 11.02
CA ALA A 97 -4.50 3.65 10.53
C ALA A 97 -3.20 3.15 11.16
N PHE A 98 -2.95 1.87 11.00
CA PHE A 98 -1.77 1.19 11.51
C PHE A 98 -1.17 0.35 10.38
N VAL A 99 0.15 0.19 10.38
CA VAL A 99 0.80 -0.73 9.44
C VAL A 99 0.28 -2.14 9.69
N PHE A 100 0.00 -2.90 8.64
CA PHE A 100 -0.44 -4.28 8.74
C PHE A 100 0.75 -5.17 9.09
N GLU A 101 0.57 -6.00 10.11
CA GLU A 101 1.53 -7.01 10.53
C GLU A 101 1.10 -8.38 10.04
N THR A 102 2.07 -9.16 9.54
CA THR A 102 1.84 -10.60 9.36
C THR A 102 2.17 -11.32 10.67
N PRO A 103 1.44 -12.41 11.01
CA PRO A 103 1.67 -13.14 12.26
C PRO A 103 3.12 -13.62 12.46
N ASP A 104 3.83 -13.82 11.36
CA ASP A 104 5.15 -14.45 11.28
C ASP A 104 6.31 -13.47 11.04
N LYS A 105 6.05 -12.23 10.61
CA LYS A 105 7.11 -11.30 10.15
C LYS A 105 7.03 -9.88 10.70
N GLY A 106 6.03 -9.57 11.54
CA GLY A 106 5.84 -8.20 12.03
C GLY A 106 5.40 -7.24 10.91
N PRO A 107 5.72 -5.93 11.00
CA PRO A 107 5.21 -4.92 10.07
C PRO A 107 5.61 -5.23 8.63
N LEU A 108 4.61 -5.38 7.75
CA LEU A 108 4.85 -5.80 6.39
C LEU A 108 5.13 -4.61 5.48
N ALA A 109 6.39 -4.42 5.14
CA ALA A 109 6.83 -3.63 4.00
C ALA A 109 7.31 -4.57 2.88
N ILE A 110 6.78 -4.39 1.68
CA ILE A 110 7.09 -5.18 0.49
C ILE A 110 7.81 -4.26 -0.49
N LYS A 111 8.92 -4.73 -1.07
CA LYS A 111 9.62 -4.07 -2.16
C LYS A 111 9.48 -4.95 -3.41
N ILE A 112 8.89 -4.42 -4.47
CA ILE A 112 8.70 -5.12 -5.74
C ILE A 112 9.34 -4.36 -6.89
N LYS A 113 9.87 -5.10 -7.86
CA LYS A 113 10.39 -4.53 -9.11
C LYS A 113 9.34 -4.49 -10.22
N ASP A 114 8.44 -5.47 -10.23
CA ASP A 114 7.46 -5.64 -11.29
C ASP A 114 6.25 -4.70 -11.11
N LYS A 115 6.14 -3.72 -12.01
CA LYS A 115 5.03 -2.77 -12.05
C LYS A 115 3.69 -3.40 -12.39
N GLU A 116 3.66 -4.56 -13.03
CA GLU A 116 2.42 -5.24 -13.40
C GLU A 116 1.64 -5.69 -12.15
N LEU A 117 2.36 -5.97 -11.06
CA LEU A 117 1.79 -6.27 -9.74
C LEU A 117 0.99 -5.10 -9.15
N LEU A 118 1.12 -3.89 -9.69
CA LEU A 118 0.38 -2.69 -9.27
C LEU A 118 -0.81 -2.35 -10.17
N GLY A 119 -1.04 -3.12 -11.25
CA GLY A 119 -1.96 -2.74 -12.33
C GLY A 119 -3.41 -2.44 -11.91
N GLU A 120 -3.88 -3.10 -10.85
CA GLU A 120 -5.26 -3.00 -10.34
C GLU A 120 -5.40 -2.16 -9.06
N PHE A 121 -4.35 -1.41 -8.68
CA PHE A 121 -4.40 -0.56 -7.49
C PHE A 121 -5.22 0.69 -7.79
N ILE A 122 -6.20 0.99 -6.94
CA ILE A 122 -6.99 2.21 -7.05
C ILE A 122 -6.26 3.31 -6.28
N ASN A 123 -5.63 4.25 -6.99
CA ASN A 123 -5.00 5.41 -6.36
C ASN A 123 -6.03 6.35 -5.71
N CYS A 124 -5.92 6.52 -4.41
CA CYS A 124 -6.80 7.34 -3.58
C CYS A 124 -6.23 8.73 -3.27
N GLY A 125 -4.95 9.00 -3.55
CA GLY A 125 -4.37 10.34 -3.41
C GLY A 125 -2.96 10.35 -2.83
N ALA A 126 -2.30 11.50 -2.89
CA ALA A 126 -0.97 11.68 -2.31
C ALA A 126 -1.05 11.82 -0.78
N CYS A 127 -0.01 11.37 -0.10
CA CYS A 127 0.13 11.49 1.34
C CYS A 127 1.47 12.15 1.71
N GLU A 128 1.47 12.87 2.82
CA GLU A 128 2.63 13.53 3.43
C GLU A 128 2.78 13.08 4.89
N ASP A 129 3.92 13.41 5.52
CA ASP A 129 4.22 13.09 6.93
C ASP A 129 4.17 11.57 7.21
N LEU A 130 5.02 10.84 6.48
CA LEU A 130 5.09 9.37 6.44
C LEU A 130 6.54 8.85 6.45
N GLU A 131 7.47 9.62 7.02
CA GLU A 131 8.90 9.33 7.14
C GLU A 131 9.12 8.04 7.97
N VAL A 132 8.23 7.77 8.94
CA VAL A 132 8.23 6.53 9.73
C VAL A 132 8.19 5.26 8.86
N LEU A 133 7.67 5.34 7.63
CA LEU A 133 7.63 4.20 6.70
C LEU A 133 9.00 3.87 6.09
N GLU A 134 9.97 4.80 6.15
CA GLU A 134 11.31 4.61 5.60
C GLU A 134 12.18 3.74 6.51
N GLU A 135 11.87 3.70 7.80
CA GLU A 135 12.53 2.87 8.81
C GLU A 135 12.09 1.40 8.77
N LEU A 136 11.01 1.10 8.05
CA LEU A 136 10.50 -0.27 7.92
C LEU A 136 11.43 -1.11 7.04
N LYS A 137 11.90 -2.24 7.59
CA LYS A 137 12.62 -3.25 6.81
C LYS A 137 11.69 -3.87 5.78
N ALA A 138 11.90 -3.51 4.51
CA ALA A 138 11.14 -4.08 3.41
C ALA A 138 11.73 -5.42 2.96
N LYS A 139 10.86 -6.41 2.74
CA LYS A 139 11.25 -7.67 2.09
C LYS A 139 11.17 -7.49 0.57
N GLU A 140 12.26 -7.81 -0.12
CA GLU A 140 12.35 -7.73 -1.58
C GLU A 140 11.78 -8.97 -2.26
N PHE A 141 11.07 -8.75 -3.37
CA PHE A 141 10.43 -9.76 -4.22
C PHE A 141 10.55 -9.42 -5.70
#